data_AF-A0AAN9AMJ0-F1
#
_entry.id   AF-A0AAN9AMJ0-F1
#
_cell.length_a   1.000
_cell.length_b   1.000
_cell.length_c   1.000
_cell.angle_alpha   90.00
_cell.angle_beta   90.00
_cell.angle_gamma   90.00
#
_symmetry.space_group_name_H-M   'P 1'
#
loop_
_entity.id
_entity.type
_entity.pdbx_description
1 polymer ?
#
loop_
_entity_poly.entity_id
_entity_poly.type
_entity_poly.pdbx_seq_one_letter_code
_entity_poly.pdbx_strand_id
1 'polypeptide(L)'
;MRKRISADFCKLARKIRCKFYFRENTSNTAIPPFYTKSNWNPPPGNEAIEKYIFNTRMELYNLSLKKLQSNLSENERKALKELSDNQNIVIRKADKNNTIVILNKSTYNEEAQFQLSGVHYKKHPPT
;
A
#
# COMPACT_ATOMS: atom_id res chain seq x y z
N MET A 1 13.24 -5.15 -8.28
CA MET A 1 12.21 -4.40 -9.04
C MET A 1 11.37 -5.31 -9.94
N ARG A 2 11.96 -6.18 -10.77
CA ARG A 2 11.24 -7.09 -11.69
C ARG A 2 10.21 -8.05 -11.05
N LYS A 3 10.46 -8.58 -9.84
CA LYS A 3 9.52 -9.50 -9.16
C LYS A 3 8.16 -8.85 -8.82
N ARG A 4 8.16 -7.58 -8.38
CA ARG A 4 6.91 -6.86 -8.05
C ARG A 4 6.09 -6.58 -9.31
N ILE A 5 6.74 -6.06 -10.36
CA ILE A 5 6.10 -5.80 -11.66
C ILE A 5 5.51 -7.09 -12.24
N SER A 6 6.25 -8.20 -12.18
CA SER A 6 5.73 -9.50 -12.62
C SER A 6 4.51 -9.95 -11.81
N ALA A 7 4.54 -9.82 -10.48
CA ALA A 7 3.41 -10.20 -9.64
C ALA A 7 2.17 -9.33 -9.90
N ASP A 8 2.36 -8.03 -10.11
CA ASP A 8 1.28 -7.10 -10.44
C ASP A 8 0.73 -7.37 -11.84
N PHE A 9 1.59 -7.72 -12.80
CA PHE A 9 1.15 -8.16 -14.11
C PHE A 9 0.33 -9.46 -14.05
N CYS A 10 0.71 -10.43 -13.21
CA CYS A 10 -0.12 -11.63 -12.99
C CYS A 10 -1.51 -11.29 -12.45
N LYS A 11 -1.62 -10.30 -11.54
CA LYS A 11 -2.93 -9.82 -11.06
C LYS A 11 -3.74 -9.16 -12.18
N LEU A 12 -3.08 -8.38 -13.06
CA LEU A 12 -3.72 -7.76 -14.22
C LEU A 12 -4.22 -8.82 -15.22
N ALA A 13 -3.37 -9.78 -15.59
CA ALA A 13 -3.74 -10.88 -16.48
C ALA A 13 -4.95 -11.66 -15.93
N ARG A 14 -4.95 -11.98 -14.63
CA ARG A 14 -6.10 -12.62 -13.97
C ARG A 14 -7.36 -11.76 -14.07
N LYS A 15 -7.27 -10.43 -13.82
CA LYS A 15 -8.41 -9.51 -13.96
C LYS A 15 -8.97 -9.49 -15.39
N ILE A 16 -8.10 -9.45 -16.39
CA ILE A 16 -8.50 -9.48 -17.82
C ILE A 16 -9.26 -10.77 -18.11
N ARG A 17 -8.71 -11.93 -17.72
CA ARG A 17 -9.38 -13.22 -17.94
C ARG A 17 -10.69 -13.32 -17.16
N CYS A 18 -10.76 -12.85 -15.92
CA CYS A 18 -12.01 -12.85 -15.15
C CYS A 18 -13.07 -11.99 -15.83
N LYS A 19 -12.70 -10.79 -16.31
CA LYS A 19 -13.64 -9.90 -17.02
C LYS A 19 -14.16 -10.53 -18.31
N PHE A 20 -13.31 -11.28 -19.02
CA PHE A 20 -13.72 -12.02 -20.20
C PHE A 20 -14.61 -13.23 -19.88
N TYR A 21 -14.23 -14.02 -18.88
CA TYR A 21 -14.96 -15.22 -18.47
C TYR A 21 -16.38 -14.89 -17.99
N PHE A 22 -16.53 -13.82 -17.22
CA PHE A 22 -17.83 -13.36 -16.72
C PHE A 22 -18.50 -12.32 -17.61
N ARG A 23 -18.10 -12.15 -18.87
CA ARG A 23 -18.65 -11.11 -19.77
C ARG A 23 -20.16 -11.24 -20.00
N GLU A 24 -20.67 -12.47 -19.98
CA GLU A 24 -22.09 -12.80 -20.16
C GLU A 24 -22.85 -12.81 -18.83
N ASN A 25 -22.14 -12.72 -17.70
CA ASN A 25 -22.75 -12.72 -16.38
C ASN A 25 -23.02 -11.27 -15.94
N THR A 26 -24.26 -10.82 -16.17
CA THR A 26 -24.75 -9.47 -15.83
C THR A 26 -25.51 -9.43 -14.50
N SER A 27 -25.45 -10.49 -13.68
CA SER A 27 -26.18 -10.52 -12.41
C SER A 27 -25.65 -9.44 -11.47
N ASN A 28 -26.45 -8.38 -11.26
CA ASN A 28 -26.17 -7.31 -10.31
C ASN A 28 -26.48 -7.77 -8.87
N THR A 29 -25.85 -8.85 -8.41
CA THR A 29 -25.91 -9.23 -7.00
C THR A 29 -25.10 -8.24 -6.18
N ALA A 30 -25.70 -7.66 -5.15
CA ALA A 30 -24.99 -6.76 -4.23
C ALA A 30 -23.77 -7.48 -3.62
N ILE A 31 -22.60 -6.87 -3.75
CA ILE A 31 -21.37 -7.41 -3.18
C ILE A 31 -21.42 -7.17 -1.66
N PRO A 32 -21.28 -8.20 -0.82
CA PRO A 32 -21.30 -8.02 0.63
C PRO A 32 -20.11 -7.16 1.09
N PRO A 33 -20.27 -6.38 2.18
CA PRO A 33 -19.22 -5.50 2.70
C PRO A 33 -17.96 -6.26 3.14
N PHE A 34 -18.12 -7.53 3.54
CA PHE A 34 -17.02 -8.41 3.90
C PHE A 34 -17.02 -9.65 3.02
N TYR A 35 -15.92 -9.89 2.33
CA TYR A 35 -15.70 -11.11 1.55
C TYR A 35 -14.22 -11.49 1.53
N THR A 36 -13.94 -12.78 1.48
CA THR A 36 -12.58 -13.29 1.27
C THR A 36 -12.25 -13.24 -0.22
N LYS A 37 -11.08 -12.70 -0.57
CA LYS A 37 -10.64 -12.63 -1.96
C LYS A 37 -10.38 -14.05 -2.49
N SER A 38 -11.01 -14.38 -3.61
CA SER A 38 -10.79 -15.65 -4.29
C SER A 38 -9.41 -15.69 -4.97
N ASN A 39 -8.71 -16.82 -4.79
CA ASN A 39 -7.48 -17.17 -5.52
C ASN A 39 -7.77 -17.86 -6.86
N TRP A 40 -9.05 -18.03 -7.21
CA TRP A 40 -9.45 -18.68 -8.44
C TRP A 40 -8.98 -17.91 -9.68
N ASN A 41 -8.53 -18.67 -10.67
CA ASN A 41 -8.06 -18.19 -11.96
C ASN A 41 -8.89 -18.88 -13.05
N PRO A 42 -9.57 -18.14 -13.93
CA PRO A 42 -10.34 -18.73 -15.02
C PRO A 42 -9.44 -19.51 -16.00
N PRO A 43 -10.04 -20.40 -16.81
CA PRO A 43 -9.35 -20.97 -17.95
C PRO A 43 -8.85 -19.86 -18.90
N PRO A 44 -7.86 -20.16 -19.76
CA PRO A 44 -7.39 -19.23 -20.78
C PRO A 44 -8.56 -18.65 -21.59
N GLY A 45 -8.49 -17.35 -21.89
CA GLY A 45 -9.48 -16.68 -22.72
C GLY A 45 -9.41 -17.11 -24.18
N ASN A 46 -10.01 -16.32 -25.07
CA ASN A 46 -9.77 -16.52 -26.50
C ASN A 46 -8.31 -16.23 -26.87
N GLU A 47 -7.90 -16.69 -28.05
CA GLU A 47 -6.53 -16.54 -28.55
C GLU A 47 -6.06 -15.08 -28.54
N ALA A 48 -6.94 -14.14 -28.91
CA ALA A 48 -6.62 -12.71 -28.94
C ALA A 48 -6.21 -12.17 -27.57
N ILE A 49 -6.92 -12.55 -26.49
CA ILE A 49 -6.62 -12.11 -25.13
C ILE A 49 -5.32 -12.73 -24.63
N GLU A 50 -5.12 -14.03 -24.87
CA GLU A 50 -3.90 -14.70 -24.41
C GLU A 50 -2.67 -14.18 -25.17
N LYS A 51 -2.80 -13.91 -26.47
CA LYS A 51 -1.75 -13.27 -27.27
C LYS A 51 -1.43 -11.86 -26.77
N TYR A 52 -2.46 -11.07 -26.43
CA TYR A 52 -2.25 -9.74 -25.84
C TYR A 52 -1.51 -9.84 -24.51
N ILE A 53 -1.97 -10.68 -23.58
CA ILE A 53 -1.33 -10.89 -22.27
C ILE A 53 0.14 -11.33 -22.46
N PHE A 54 0.39 -12.24 -23.40
CA PHE A 54 1.74 -12.71 -23.70
C PHE A 54 2.62 -11.58 -24.25
N ASN A 55 2.18 -10.88 -25.29
CA ASN A 55 2.95 -9.81 -25.91
C ASN A 55 3.26 -8.67 -24.93
N THR A 56 2.28 -8.20 -24.16
CA THR A 56 2.50 -7.18 -23.14
C THR A 56 3.47 -7.65 -22.06
N ARG A 57 3.43 -8.94 -21.69
CA ARG A 57 4.41 -9.50 -20.74
C ARG A 57 5.84 -9.44 -21.32
N MET A 58 5.99 -9.77 -22.59
CA MET A 58 7.28 -9.72 -23.28
C MET A 58 7.79 -8.28 -23.40
N GLU A 59 6.93 -7.34 -23.76
CA GLU A 59 7.26 -5.91 -23.77
C GLU A 59 7.74 -5.44 -22.40
N LEU A 60 6.99 -5.74 -21.33
CA LEU A 60 7.38 -5.39 -19.96
C LEU A 60 8.70 -6.01 -19.52
N TYR A 61 9.01 -7.23 -19.99
CA TYR A 61 10.29 -7.88 -19.72
C TYR A 61 11.46 -7.19 -20.43
N ASN A 62 11.21 -6.73 -21.67
CA ASN A 62 12.19 -6.06 -22.51
C ASN A 62 12.35 -4.57 -22.19
N LEU A 63 11.46 -3.98 -21.40
CA LEU A 63 11.57 -2.58 -20.97
C LEU A 63 12.84 -2.36 -20.14
N SER A 64 13.69 -1.47 -20.63
CA SER A 64 14.79 -0.90 -19.86
C SER A 64 14.25 0.15 -18.89
N LEU A 65 14.00 -0.25 -17.64
CA LEU A 65 13.58 0.66 -16.60
C LEU A 65 14.77 1.52 -16.16
N LYS A 66 14.67 2.83 -16.36
CA LYS A 66 15.61 3.78 -15.76
C LYS A 66 15.51 3.65 -14.24
N LYS A 67 16.66 3.63 -13.58
CA LYS A 67 16.70 3.68 -12.12
C LYS A 67 16.10 5.02 -11.69
N LEU A 68 15.08 4.98 -10.84
CA LEU A 68 14.51 6.20 -10.28
C LEU A 68 15.62 6.94 -9.53
N GLN A 69 15.84 8.20 -9.91
CA GLN A 69 16.76 9.05 -9.18
C GLN A 69 16.10 9.53 -7.89
N SER A 70 16.94 9.71 -6.87
CA SER A 70 16.51 10.39 -5.64
C SER A 70 16.02 11.79 -5.99
N ASN A 71 14.84 12.17 -5.51
CA ASN A 71 14.40 13.57 -5.51
C ASN A 71 15.02 14.38 -4.38
N LEU A 72 15.75 13.74 -3.47
CA LEU A 72 16.47 14.38 -2.37
C LEU A 72 17.95 14.54 -2.74
N SER A 73 18.48 15.73 -2.51
CA SER A 73 19.91 16.03 -2.49
C SER A 73 20.64 15.30 -1.35
N GLU A 74 21.97 15.27 -1.41
CA GLU A 74 22.79 14.68 -0.35
C GLU A 74 22.62 15.41 0.98
N ASN A 75 22.52 16.74 0.94
CA ASN A 75 22.29 17.56 2.13
C ASN A 75 20.94 17.28 2.77
N GLU A 76 19.86 17.15 1.98
CA GLU A 76 18.54 16.79 2.52
C GLU A 76 18.54 15.38 3.11
N ARG A 77 19.22 14.42 2.47
CA ARG A 77 19.36 13.07 3.02
C ARG A 77 20.13 13.06 4.34
N LYS A 78 21.20 13.86 4.43
CA LYS A 78 21.98 14.03 5.64
C LYS A 78 21.13 14.67 6.75
N ALA A 79 20.41 15.75 6.44
CA ALA A 79 19.50 16.40 7.38
C ALA A 79 18.40 15.47 7.88
N LEU A 80 17.80 14.66 7.00
CA LEU A 80 16.79 13.65 7.40
C LEU A 80 17.38 12.58 8.32
N LYS A 81 18.63 12.16 8.08
CA LYS A 81 19.34 11.21 8.94
C LYS A 81 19.66 11.82 10.30
N GLU A 82 20.16 13.05 10.33
CA GLU A 82 20.42 13.77 11.58
C GLU A 82 19.13 13.97 12.39
N LEU A 83 18.02 14.29 11.70
CA LEU A 83 16.70 14.43 12.32
C LEU A 83 16.18 13.09 12.86
N SER A 84 16.39 11.97 12.14
CA SER A 84 15.97 10.65 12.62
C SER A 84 16.80 10.14 13.79
N ASP A 85 18.08 10.50 13.83
CA ASP A 85 19.02 10.07 14.86
C ASP A 85 18.93 10.93 16.13
N ASN A 86 18.24 12.08 16.08
CA ASN A 86 18.05 12.97 17.22
C ASN A 86 17.10 12.35 18.27
N GLN A 87 17.67 11.95 19.41
CA GLN A 87 16.95 11.30 20.50
C GLN A 87 16.07 12.25 21.33
N ASN A 88 16.16 13.57 21.13
CA ASN A 88 15.41 14.58 21.89
C ASN A 88 14.06 14.91 21.26
N ILE A 89 13.78 14.41 20.05
CA ILE A 89 12.53 14.66 19.34
C ILE A 89 11.78 13.36 19.03
N VAL A 90 10.48 13.50 18.82
CA VAL A 90 9.58 12.42 18.43
C VAL A 90 8.87 12.84 17.14
N ILE A 91 9.01 12.03 16.09
CA ILE A 91 8.40 12.28 14.78
C ILE A 91 7.24 11.29 14.60
N ARG A 92 6.01 11.80 14.45
CA ARG A 92 4.81 10.97 14.28
C ARG A 92 3.93 11.50 13.14
N LYS A 93 3.09 10.62 12.60
CA LYS A 93 2.02 11.04 11.70
C LYS A 93 0.96 11.80 12.51
N ALA A 94 0.48 12.91 11.98
CA ALA A 94 -0.67 13.60 12.55
C ALA A 94 -1.94 12.77 12.31
N ASP A 95 -2.95 13.00 13.15
CA ASP A 95 -4.28 12.43 12.99
C ASP A 95 -4.98 12.97 11.72
N LYS A 96 -4.73 14.24 11.39
CA LYS A 96 -5.23 14.90 10.17
C LYS A 96 -4.31 14.62 8.98
N ASN A 97 -4.94 14.40 7.83
CA ASN A 97 -4.36 13.82 6.61
C ASN A 97 -2.96 14.36 6.25
N ASN A 98 -2.02 13.44 6.02
CA ASN A 98 -0.69 13.65 5.45
C ASN A 98 0.25 14.65 6.15
N THR A 99 -0.07 15.13 7.35
CA THR A 99 0.85 15.97 8.12
C THR A 99 1.75 15.11 9.02
N ILE A 100 2.97 15.60 9.25
CA ILE A 100 3.93 15.03 10.21
C ILE A 100 4.06 16.03 11.37
N VAL A 101 4.09 15.51 12.59
CA VAL A 101 4.31 16.31 13.80
C VAL A 101 5.68 15.97 14.35
N ILE A 102 6.43 17.01 14.74
CA ILE A 102 7.69 16.90 15.45
C ILE A 102 7.47 17.47 16.85
N LEU A 103 7.72 16.65 17.87
CA LEU A 103 7.52 17.02 19.27
C LEU A 103 8.83 16.88 20.03
N ASN A 104 9.02 17.71 21.06
CA ASN A 104 10.05 17.41 22.07
C ASN A 104 9.67 16.12 22.80
N LYS A 105 10.64 15.22 22.97
CA LYS A 105 10.44 13.94 23.61
C LYS A 105 10.01 14.05 25.07
N SER A 106 10.50 15.04 25.82
CA SER A 106 10.09 15.23 27.22
C SER A 106 8.60 15.56 27.30
N THR A 107 8.17 16.59 26.55
CA THR A 107 6.77 17.00 26.48
C THR A 107 5.85 15.89 25.97
N TYR A 108 6.30 15.13 24.96
CA TYR A 108 5.54 13.98 24.46
C TYR A 108 5.32 12.91 25.54
N ASN A 109 6.34 12.61 26.34
CA ASN A 109 6.24 11.63 27.42
C ASN A 109 5.39 12.13 28.59
N GLU A 110 5.53 13.40 28.96
CA GLU A 110 4.71 14.04 30.00
C GLU A 110 3.23 14.02 29.64
N GLU A 111 2.89 14.40 28.41
CA GLU A 111 1.53 14.36 27.89
C GLU A 111 0.98 12.92 27.84
N ALA A 112 1.79 11.97 27.37
CA ALA A 112 1.40 10.56 27.38
C ALA A 112 1.11 10.05 28.80
N GLN A 113 1.94 10.40 29.77
CA GLN A 113 1.74 10.01 31.16
C GLN A 113 0.50 10.67 31.78
N PHE A 114 0.24 11.94 31.45
CA PHE A 114 -0.97 12.65 31.87
C PHE A 114 -2.22 11.97 31.32
N GLN A 115 -2.23 11.64 30.02
CA GLN A 115 -3.36 10.97 29.37
C GLN A 115 -3.62 9.56 29.91
N LEU A 116 -2.56 8.80 30.23
CA LEU A 116 -2.66 7.46 30.82
C LEU A 116 -3.13 7.47 32.28
N SER A 117 -2.77 8.50 33.04
CA SER A 117 -3.17 8.64 34.44
C SER A 117 -4.54 9.30 34.62
N GLY A 118 -5.05 9.97 33.58
CA GLY A 118 -6.32 10.68 33.59
C GLY A 118 -7.57 9.82 33.36
N VAL A 119 -8.74 10.45 33.51
CA VAL A 119 -10.08 9.86 33.35
C VAL A 119 -10.48 9.61 31.89
N HIS A 120 -9.61 9.94 30.94
CA HIS A 120 -9.90 9.92 29.50
C HIS A 120 -10.14 8.51 28.95
N TYR A 121 -9.53 7.49 29.54
CA TYR A 121 -9.71 6.10 29.14
C TYR A 121 -10.37 5.32 30.27
N LYS A 122 -11.71 5.20 30.22
CA LYS A 122 -12.44 4.32 31.13
C LYS A 122 -12.29 2.87 30.67
N LYS A 123 -12.01 1.95 31.61
CA LYS A 123 -11.99 0.51 31.31
C LYS A 123 -13.37 0.11 30.75
N HIS A 124 -13.36 -0.53 29.58
CA HIS A 124 -14.58 -1.15 29.05
C HIS A 124 -14.98 -2.28 30.01
N PRO A 125 -16.25 -2.34 30.47
CA PRO A 125 -16.70 -3.42 31.35
C PRO A 125 -16.58 -4.78 30.63
N PRO A 126 -16.23 -5.86 31.35
CA PRO A 126 -16.20 -7.19 30.75
C PRO A 126 -17.62 -7.60 30.30
N THR A 127 -17.70 -8.12 29.08
CA THR A 127 -18.88 -8.80 28.51
C THR A 127 -19.17 -10.12 29.20
#